data_AF-A0A1Y6ELA2-F1
#
_entry.id   AF-A0A1Y6ELA2-F1
#
_cell.length_a   1.000
_cell.length_b   1.000
_cell.length_c   1.000
_cell.angle_alpha   90.00
_cell.angle_beta   90.00
_cell.angle_gamma   90.00
#
_symmetry.space_group_name_H-M   'P 1'
#
loop_
_entity.id
_entity.type
_entity.pdbx_description
1 polymer ?
#
loop_
_entity_poly.entity_id
_entity_poly.type
_entity_poly.pdbx_seq_one_letter_code
_entity_poly.pdbx_strand_id
1 'polypeptide(L)'
;MDKGYYVTLTGSKNNAGDFLIKKRAFELINAIRPDRKVIDLNGWEELSADKLDLVNNSKALILTGGPALQYNMWPNVYKLTPDLDDIKVPMCTLGIGWKSGIGDWHATRKYPLSGKTHSLLQKIENSGIKSSVRDYHTLNALNSCGYNNFLMTGCPALYVQDSINKPISKPDTVKNVSFSLGVSFLDSKKLEKQMMDVVLGLKDYFSSANFSVIFHHTLTPEKYPQARFSSRHIAGHSRFLSWLESQHISYSDVSGSAENMIEHYSECDIHIGYRVHAHIFMSSVGKPSLLIAEDGRGIALRDVLGGMVLDAYISKHGSLLSKVLAKLRIKDAYNVSDVIPFEVENLLTYESESEWSRSEIVRSSIDTHFGTMTRFLSRLP
;
A
#
# COMPACT_ATOMS: atom_id res chain seq x y z
N MET A 1 4.27 32.97 -18.16
CA MET A 1 5.42 32.50 -17.37
C MET A 1 5.40 30.99 -17.41
N ASP A 2 6.51 30.33 -17.77
CA ASP A 2 6.54 28.86 -17.78
C ASP A 2 6.34 28.35 -16.35
N LYS A 3 5.37 27.45 -16.16
CA LYS A 3 5.10 26.87 -14.83
C LYS A 3 6.28 26.01 -14.45
N GLY A 4 6.88 26.24 -13.28
CA GLY A 4 7.88 25.33 -12.72
C GLY A 4 7.31 23.91 -12.57
N TYR A 5 8.17 22.92 -12.39
CA TYR A 5 7.73 21.53 -12.28
C TYR A 5 8.40 20.81 -11.12
N TYR A 6 7.75 19.77 -10.62
CA TYR A 6 8.36 18.77 -9.74
C TYR A 6 8.75 17.54 -10.53
N VAL A 7 9.83 16.89 -10.11
CA VAL A 7 10.11 15.52 -10.53
C VAL A 7 9.70 14.58 -9.40
N THR A 8 8.89 13.58 -9.70
CA THR A 8 8.49 12.54 -8.74
C THR A 8 9.16 11.21 -9.09
N LEU A 9 9.63 10.47 -8.09
CA LEU A 9 10.08 9.08 -8.27
C LEU A 9 9.01 8.11 -7.77
N THR A 10 8.49 7.25 -8.66
CA THR A 10 7.42 6.30 -8.34
C THR A 10 7.85 4.83 -8.53
N GLY A 11 7.13 3.91 -7.85
CA GLY A 11 7.47 2.49 -7.75
C GLY A 11 6.66 1.55 -8.66
N SER A 12 5.80 2.07 -9.54
CA SER A 12 4.78 1.28 -10.25
C SER A 12 5.40 0.35 -11.31
N LYS A 13 5.63 -0.93 -10.95
CA LYS A 13 6.18 -1.96 -11.87
C LYS A 13 5.11 -2.90 -12.43
N ASN A 14 4.27 -3.43 -11.54
CA ASN A 14 3.19 -4.37 -11.84
C ASN A 14 2.01 -4.24 -10.88
N ASN A 15 2.25 -3.82 -9.63
CA ASN A 15 1.27 -3.95 -8.57
C ASN A 15 0.26 -2.84 -8.70
N ALA A 16 -1.02 -3.20 -8.79
CA ALA A 16 -2.11 -2.24 -8.97
C ALA A 16 -2.09 -1.10 -7.93
N GLY A 17 -1.74 -1.43 -6.68
CA GLY A 17 -1.63 -0.45 -5.60
C GLY A 17 -0.54 0.59 -5.81
N ASP A 18 0.61 0.21 -6.38
CA ASP A 18 1.68 1.17 -6.69
C ASP A 18 1.29 2.10 -7.86
N PHE A 19 0.50 1.61 -8.83
CA PHE A 19 -0.09 2.47 -9.86
C PHE A 19 -1.13 3.44 -9.27
N LEU A 20 -1.98 2.95 -8.37
CA LEU A 20 -2.96 3.80 -7.67
C LEU A 20 -2.27 4.92 -6.87
N ILE A 21 -1.20 4.62 -6.14
CA ILE A 21 -0.42 5.64 -5.40
C ILE A 21 0.08 6.72 -6.34
N LYS A 22 0.70 6.34 -7.47
CA LYS A 22 1.20 7.29 -8.48
C LYS A 22 0.07 8.19 -8.98
N LYS A 23 -1.04 7.60 -9.43
CA LYS A 23 -2.18 8.35 -9.96
C LYS A 23 -2.72 9.35 -8.94
N ARG A 24 -3.00 8.89 -7.72
CA ARG A 24 -3.58 9.73 -6.66
C ARG A 24 -2.62 10.79 -6.15
N ALA A 25 -1.32 10.51 -6.10
CA ALA A 25 -0.32 11.53 -5.78
C ALA A 25 -0.34 12.68 -6.80
N PHE A 26 -0.47 12.36 -8.10
CA PHE A 26 -0.45 13.39 -9.15
C PHE A 26 -1.74 14.19 -9.17
N GLU A 27 -2.89 13.53 -9.00
CA GLU A 27 -4.18 14.20 -8.82
C GLU A 27 -4.13 15.22 -7.67
N LEU A 28 -3.57 14.83 -6.52
CA LEU A 28 -3.43 15.71 -5.36
C LEU A 28 -2.49 16.90 -5.61
N ILE A 29 -1.31 16.64 -6.18
CA ILE A 29 -0.36 17.71 -6.47
C ILE A 29 -0.98 18.68 -7.48
N ASN A 30 -1.63 18.20 -8.54
CA ASN A 30 -2.24 19.06 -9.54
C ASN A 30 -3.42 19.88 -8.96
N ALA A 31 -4.19 19.29 -8.05
CA ALA A 31 -5.30 19.99 -7.39
C ALA A 31 -4.83 21.07 -6.41
N ILE A 32 -3.79 20.80 -5.61
CA ILE A 32 -3.31 21.69 -4.54
C ILE A 32 -2.25 22.68 -5.05
N ARG A 33 -1.46 22.28 -6.06
CA ARG A 33 -0.39 23.06 -6.68
C ARG A 33 -0.56 23.14 -8.21
N PRO A 34 -1.66 23.75 -8.69
CA PRO A 34 -1.91 23.90 -10.13
C PRO A 34 -0.89 24.82 -10.83
N ASP A 35 -0.08 25.54 -10.06
CA ASP A 35 1.06 26.35 -10.50
C ASP A 35 2.32 25.53 -10.78
N ARG A 36 2.26 24.20 -10.62
CA ARG A 36 3.36 23.27 -10.86
C ARG A 36 2.93 22.17 -11.82
N LYS A 37 3.82 21.78 -12.74
CA LYS A 37 3.67 20.52 -13.49
C LYS A 37 4.30 19.38 -12.69
N VAL A 38 3.86 18.14 -12.93
CA VAL A 38 4.45 16.94 -12.34
C VAL A 38 5.06 16.10 -13.45
N ILE A 39 6.34 15.78 -13.31
CA ILE A 39 7.05 14.88 -14.22
C ILE A 39 7.40 13.60 -13.46
N ASP A 40 6.97 12.47 -13.99
CA ASP A 40 7.22 11.16 -13.40
C ASP A 40 8.49 10.51 -13.94
N LEU A 41 9.30 9.97 -13.04
CA LEU A 41 10.37 9.04 -13.36
C LEU A 41 10.24 7.78 -12.52
N ASN A 42 10.66 6.65 -13.08
CA ASN A 42 10.72 5.39 -12.36
C ASN A 42 11.82 5.44 -11.29
N GLY A 43 11.45 5.30 -10.01
CA GLY A 43 12.41 5.30 -8.91
C GLY A 43 13.34 4.08 -8.94
N TRP A 44 12.94 3.00 -9.59
CA TRP A 44 13.70 1.75 -9.69
C TRP A 44 14.64 1.69 -10.90
N GLU A 45 14.68 2.75 -11.70
CA GLU A 45 15.64 2.94 -12.80
C GLU A 45 16.74 3.90 -12.36
N GLU A 46 17.96 3.68 -12.85
CA GLU A 46 19.07 4.60 -12.61
C GLU A 46 18.79 5.95 -13.28
N LEU A 47 19.17 7.04 -12.60
CA LEU A 47 19.14 8.38 -13.17
C LEU A 47 20.30 8.51 -14.17
N SER A 48 19.97 8.50 -15.47
CA SER A 48 20.91 8.91 -16.52
C SER A 48 21.26 10.40 -16.39
N ALA A 49 22.30 10.86 -17.11
CA ALA A 49 22.68 12.27 -17.15
C ALA A 49 21.49 13.18 -17.52
N ASP A 50 20.76 12.85 -18.59
CA ASP A 50 19.59 13.64 -19.02
C ASP A 50 18.47 13.67 -17.96
N LYS A 51 18.25 12.56 -17.24
CA LYS A 51 17.26 12.51 -16.15
C LYS A 51 17.72 13.31 -14.94
N LEU A 52 19.01 13.32 -14.65
CA LEU A 52 19.59 14.13 -13.58
C LEU A 52 19.51 15.63 -13.91
N ASP A 53 19.77 16.02 -15.15
CA ASP A 53 19.60 17.39 -15.61
C ASP A 53 18.13 17.83 -15.51
N LEU A 54 17.19 16.96 -15.89
CA LEU A 54 15.76 17.19 -15.70
C LEU A 54 15.40 17.40 -14.22
N VAL A 55 15.97 16.59 -13.32
CA VAL A 55 15.81 16.74 -11.86
C VAL A 55 16.37 18.07 -11.38
N ASN A 56 17.57 18.44 -11.79
CA ASN A 56 18.24 19.65 -11.32
C ASN A 56 17.62 20.97 -11.84
N ASN A 57 16.83 20.90 -12.91
CA ASN A 57 16.02 22.02 -13.41
C ASN A 57 14.61 22.10 -12.76
N SER A 58 14.24 21.14 -11.92
CA SER A 58 12.95 21.10 -11.23
C SER A 58 12.93 22.00 -9.97
N LYS A 59 11.75 22.20 -9.38
CA LYS A 59 11.58 22.90 -8.10
C LYS A 59 11.93 22.03 -6.89
N ALA A 60 11.71 20.72 -7.02
CA ALA A 60 12.02 19.73 -6.01
C ALA A 60 11.96 18.32 -6.61
N LEU A 61 12.73 17.41 -6.01
CA LEU A 61 12.63 15.97 -6.23
C LEU A 61 11.78 15.34 -5.11
N ILE A 62 10.68 14.69 -5.49
CA ILE A 62 9.70 14.11 -4.57
C ILE A 62 9.74 12.58 -4.64
N LEU A 63 10.22 11.94 -3.58
CA LEU A 63 10.26 10.48 -3.45
C LEU A 63 8.88 9.97 -3.01
N THR A 64 8.17 9.28 -3.91
CA THR A 64 6.75 9.01 -3.73
C THR A 64 6.47 7.57 -3.34
N GLY A 65 5.66 7.39 -2.29
CA GLY A 65 4.80 6.23 -2.10
C GLY A 65 5.45 4.92 -1.68
N GLY A 66 4.61 3.88 -1.65
CA GLY A 66 4.99 2.50 -1.42
C GLY A 66 5.58 2.21 -0.02
N PRO A 67 5.98 0.96 0.24
CA PRO A 67 6.77 0.61 1.42
C PRO A 67 8.25 0.96 1.19
N ALA A 68 8.55 2.23 0.90
CA ALA A 68 9.86 2.69 0.47
C ALA A 68 10.89 2.83 1.59
N LEU A 69 10.47 3.05 2.85
CA LEU A 69 11.38 3.03 3.99
C LEU A 69 11.75 1.57 4.29
N GLN A 70 12.98 1.21 3.95
CA GLN A 70 13.55 -0.13 4.14
C GLN A 70 15.09 -0.03 4.21
N TYR A 71 15.75 -1.12 4.60
CA TYR A 71 17.20 -1.18 4.86
C TYR A 71 18.05 -0.45 3.80
N ASN A 72 17.79 -0.70 2.51
CA ASN A 72 18.42 -0.02 1.39
C ASN A 72 17.39 0.79 0.59
N MET A 73 16.78 1.80 1.20
CA MET A 73 15.93 2.77 0.50
C MET A 73 16.69 3.37 -0.69
N TRP A 74 17.94 3.79 -0.44
CA TRP A 74 18.95 4.00 -1.46
C TRP A 74 20.04 2.92 -1.31
N PRO A 75 20.46 2.23 -2.38
CA PRO A 75 20.09 2.45 -3.79
C PRO A 75 18.95 1.54 -4.31
N ASN A 76 18.28 0.73 -3.47
CA ASN A 76 17.42 -0.33 -4.02
C ASN A 76 15.98 0.09 -4.34
N VAL A 77 15.40 1.02 -3.57
CA VAL A 77 14.05 1.56 -3.87
C VAL A 77 14.16 2.70 -4.86
N TYR A 78 14.99 3.69 -4.50
CA TYR A 78 15.31 4.83 -5.33
C TYR A 78 16.76 4.67 -5.83
N LYS A 79 16.91 4.33 -7.10
CA LYS A 79 18.19 4.21 -7.81
C LYS A 79 18.71 5.59 -8.22
N LEU A 80 18.95 6.43 -7.21
CA LEU A 80 19.57 7.73 -7.39
C LEU A 80 21.02 7.57 -7.87
N THR A 81 21.63 8.69 -8.27
CA THR A 81 23.07 8.82 -8.56
C THR A 81 23.94 8.19 -7.45
N PRO A 82 25.13 7.65 -7.78
CA PRO A 82 26.13 7.23 -6.79
C PRO A 82 26.52 8.32 -5.79
N ASP A 83 26.48 9.60 -6.17
CA ASP A 83 26.73 10.75 -5.31
C ASP A 83 25.47 11.62 -5.18
N LEU A 84 24.88 11.65 -3.98
CA LEU A 84 23.66 12.42 -3.70
C LEU A 84 23.86 13.93 -3.86
N ASP A 85 25.10 14.42 -3.85
CA ASP A 85 25.37 15.83 -4.06
C ASP A 85 25.24 16.25 -5.51
N ASP A 86 25.18 15.32 -6.48
CA ASP A 86 24.83 15.69 -7.86
C ASP A 86 23.38 16.21 -7.96
N ILE A 87 22.51 15.85 -7.01
CA ILE A 87 21.17 16.41 -6.89
C ILE A 87 21.25 17.75 -6.15
N LYS A 88 20.97 18.83 -6.88
CA LYS A 88 21.10 20.22 -6.43
C LYS A 88 19.79 20.83 -5.94
N VAL A 89 18.65 20.20 -6.26
CA VAL A 89 17.32 20.65 -5.86
C VAL A 89 16.92 20.07 -4.49
N PRO A 90 16.02 20.74 -3.74
CA PRO A 90 15.47 20.19 -2.50
C PRO A 90 14.80 18.83 -2.72
N MET A 91 14.99 17.92 -1.76
CA MET A 91 14.39 16.58 -1.74
C MET A 91 13.38 16.43 -0.60
N CYS A 92 12.23 15.82 -0.89
CA CYS A 92 11.28 15.38 0.15
C CYS A 92 10.61 14.06 -0.22
N THR A 93 9.80 13.54 0.71
CA THR A 93 8.99 12.35 0.48
C THR A 93 7.51 12.69 0.42
N LEU A 94 6.73 11.90 -0.31
CA LEU A 94 5.27 11.96 -0.34
C LEU A 94 4.68 10.58 -0.06
N GLY A 95 4.11 10.41 1.15
CA GLY A 95 3.36 9.22 1.55
C GLY A 95 4.18 7.92 1.53
N ILE A 96 5.48 7.98 1.83
CA ILE A 96 6.29 6.77 1.97
C ILE A 96 5.88 6.02 3.24
N GLY A 97 6.00 4.69 3.22
CA GLY A 97 5.78 3.86 4.39
C GLY A 97 6.92 2.87 4.64
N TRP A 98 6.95 2.31 5.84
CA TRP A 98 7.86 1.25 6.22
C TRP A 98 7.50 -0.08 5.54
N LYS A 99 8.51 -0.94 5.39
CA LYS A 99 8.35 -2.34 5.03
C LYS A 99 8.63 -3.21 6.24
N SER A 100 7.59 -3.79 6.84
CA SER A 100 7.73 -4.66 8.01
C SER A 100 6.89 -5.91 7.85
N GLY A 101 7.44 -7.05 8.27
CA GLY A 101 6.75 -8.33 8.24
C GLY A 101 6.03 -8.69 9.53
N ILE A 102 6.29 -8.01 10.66
CA ILE A 102 5.71 -8.30 11.99
C ILE A 102 4.68 -7.23 12.37
N GLY A 103 4.90 -5.97 11.98
CA GLY A 103 3.95 -4.89 12.19
C GLY A 103 3.87 -4.30 13.59
N ASP A 104 4.51 -4.92 14.59
CA ASP A 104 4.53 -4.44 15.97
C ASP A 104 5.17 -3.04 16.10
N TRP A 105 4.53 -2.17 16.91
CA TRP A 105 5.04 -0.85 17.26
C TRP A 105 6.45 -0.91 17.85
N HIS A 106 6.78 -1.92 18.67
CA HIS A 106 8.14 -2.03 19.23
C HIS A 106 9.22 -2.16 18.16
N ALA A 107 8.90 -2.76 17.00
CA ALA A 107 9.84 -2.90 15.89
C ALA A 107 10.23 -1.55 15.24
N THR A 108 9.41 -0.51 15.43
CA THR A 108 9.71 0.84 14.91
C THR A 108 10.88 1.49 15.67
N ARG A 109 11.07 1.17 16.95
CA ARG A 109 12.12 1.76 17.81
C ARG A 109 13.55 1.37 17.38
N LYS A 110 13.69 0.26 16.69
CA LYS A 110 14.96 -0.29 16.19
C LYS A 110 14.81 -0.73 14.74
N TYR A 111 14.20 0.11 13.92
CA TYR A 111 13.98 -0.20 12.51
C TYR A 111 15.33 -0.19 11.76
N PRO A 112 15.72 -1.29 11.10
CA PRO A 112 17.07 -1.41 10.54
C PRO A 112 17.19 -0.64 9.22
N LEU A 113 18.09 0.35 9.19
CA LEU A 113 18.45 1.14 8.01
C LEU A 113 19.97 1.02 7.75
N SER A 114 20.38 1.02 6.48
CA SER A 114 21.78 1.03 6.11
C SER A 114 22.38 2.43 6.17
N GLY A 115 23.72 2.53 6.20
CA GLY A 115 24.41 3.82 6.14
C GLY A 115 24.03 4.64 4.91
N LYS A 116 23.83 3.99 3.75
CA LYS A 116 23.31 4.67 2.54
C LYS A 116 21.92 5.25 2.77
N THR A 117 21.00 4.48 3.36
CA THR A 117 19.67 5.02 3.68
C THR A 117 19.77 6.22 4.63
N HIS A 118 20.66 6.19 5.63
CA HIS A 118 20.92 7.34 6.50
C HIS A 118 21.45 8.56 5.73
N SER A 119 22.38 8.38 4.78
CA SER A 119 22.86 9.48 3.93
C SER A 119 21.74 10.11 3.11
N LEU A 120 20.82 9.30 2.54
CA LEU A 120 19.65 9.82 1.84
C LEU A 120 18.72 10.60 2.78
N LEU A 121 18.42 10.06 3.96
CA LEU A 121 17.56 10.74 4.93
C LEU A 121 18.17 12.06 5.41
N GLN A 122 19.50 12.10 5.59
CA GLN A 122 20.22 13.32 5.92
C GLN A 122 20.16 14.36 4.79
N LYS A 123 20.29 13.94 3.52
CA LYS A 123 20.10 14.84 2.35
C LYS A 123 18.69 15.43 2.32
N ILE A 124 17.67 14.62 2.63
CA ILE A 124 16.27 15.06 2.72
C ILE A 124 16.08 16.05 3.88
N GLU A 125 16.68 15.79 5.05
CA GLU A 125 16.64 16.72 6.19
C GLU A 125 17.32 18.06 5.86
N ASN A 126 18.51 18.01 5.27
CA ASN A 126 19.28 19.19 4.86
C ASN A 126 18.61 20.01 3.75
N SER A 127 17.59 19.46 3.07
CA SER A 127 16.83 20.18 2.06
C SER A 127 15.91 21.27 2.64
N GLY A 128 15.75 21.31 3.98
CA GLY A 128 15.00 22.37 4.67
C GLY A 128 13.47 22.31 4.48
N ILE A 129 12.97 21.31 3.77
CA ILE A 129 11.54 21.08 3.56
C ILE A 129 11.06 19.89 4.40
N LYS A 130 9.82 19.98 4.89
CA LYS A 130 9.19 18.84 5.56
C LYS A 130 8.99 17.71 4.55
N SER A 131 8.86 16.50 5.06
CA SER A 131 8.62 15.28 4.29
C SER A 131 7.38 14.56 4.80
N SER A 132 6.71 13.82 3.93
CA SER A 132 5.45 13.14 4.22
C SER A 132 5.62 11.62 4.32
N VAL A 133 5.03 11.04 5.37
CA VAL A 133 4.90 9.58 5.57
C VAL A 133 3.43 9.18 5.67
N ARG A 134 3.13 7.93 5.34
CA ARG A 134 1.74 7.46 5.23
C ARG A 134 1.14 6.88 6.51
N ASP A 135 1.96 6.55 7.50
CA ASP A 135 1.52 5.88 8.71
C ASP A 135 2.38 6.25 9.93
N TYR A 136 1.81 6.10 11.13
CA TYR A 136 2.47 6.46 12.39
C TYR A 136 3.67 5.57 12.72
N HIS A 137 3.67 4.32 12.25
CA HIS A 137 4.80 3.42 12.43
C HIS A 137 6.05 3.91 11.68
N THR A 138 5.87 4.36 10.44
CA THR A 138 6.92 4.96 9.62
C THR A 138 7.43 6.24 10.25
N LEU A 139 6.52 7.10 10.74
CA LEU A 139 6.90 8.31 11.46
C LEU A 139 7.76 7.98 12.68
N ASN A 140 7.32 7.03 13.51
CA ASN A 140 8.05 6.65 14.71
C ASN A 140 9.40 5.99 14.38
N ALA A 141 9.48 5.20 13.32
CA ALA A 141 10.74 4.62 12.86
C ALA A 141 11.77 5.69 12.47
N LEU A 142 11.36 6.74 11.77
CA LEU A 142 12.23 7.86 11.40
C LEU A 142 12.63 8.71 12.62
N ASN A 143 11.68 9.01 13.51
CA ASN A 143 11.95 9.74 14.74
C ASN A 143 12.93 8.97 15.64
N SER A 144 12.80 7.64 15.72
CA SER A 144 13.72 6.78 16.49
C SER A 144 15.14 6.77 15.92
N CYS A 145 15.30 7.14 14.64
CA CYS A 145 16.59 7.35 13.99
C CYS A 145 17.09 8.80 14.08
N GLY A 146 16.36 9.71 14.74
CA GLY A 146 16.74 11.11 14.94
C GLY A 146 16.20 12.11 13.91
N TYR A 147 15.42 11.65 12.91
CA TYR A 147 14.91 12.54 11.86
C TYR A 147 13.53 13.12 12.23
N ASN A 148 13.44 14.44 12.42
CA ASN A 148 12.23 15.12 12.89
C ASN A 148 11.56 16.02 11.83
N ASN A 149 12.05 15.96 10.58
CA ASN A 149 11.51 16.71 9.45
C ASN A 149 10.32 16.02 8.76
N PHE A 150 9.75 14.95 9.34
CA PHE A 150 8.64 14.20 8.77
C PHE A 150 7.29 14.54 9.42
N LEU A 151 6.23 14.44 8.63
CA LEU A 151 4.83 14.57 9.04
C LEU A 151 4.05 13.34 8.58
N MET A 152 3.19 12.80 9.44
CA MET A 152 2.24 11.78 9.01
C MET A 152 1.07 12.47 8.30
N THR A 153 0.97 12.25 7.00
CA THR A 153 -0.04 12.86 6.13
C THR A 153 -0.97 11.84 5.52
N GLY A 154 -0.87 10.56 5.87
CA GLY A 154 -1.56 9.47 5.19
C GLY A 154 -0.99 9.15 3.80
N CYS A 155 -1.42 8.03 3.23
CA CYS A 155 -1.10 7.66 1.86
C CYS A 155 -1.84 8.62 0.88
N PRO A 156 -1.20 9.12 -0.19
CA PRO A 156 -1.90 9.96 -1.18
C PRO A 156 -3.12 9.25 -1.78
N ALA A 157 -3.14 7.91 -1.84
CA ALA A 157 -4.28 7.16 -2.35
C ALA A 157 -5.55 7.21 -1.47
N LEU A 158 -5.48 7.81 -0.26
CA LEU A 158 -6.64 8.03 0.60
C LEU A 158 -7.53 9.18 0.14
N TYR A 159 -7.01 10.08 -0.69
CA TYR A 159 -7.64 11.36 -0.95
C TYR A 159 -8.23 11.40 -2.35
N VAL A 160 -9.54 11.19 -2.42
CA VAL A 160 -10.34 11.46 -3.61
C VAL A 160 -11.07 12.76 -3.37
N GLN A 161 -10.75 13.79 -4.15
CA GLN A 161 -11.23 15.16 -3.89
C GLN A 161 -12.76 15.22 -3.80
N ASP A 162 -13.45 14.52 -4.70
CA ASP A 162 -14.91 14.46 -4.73
C ASP A 162 -15.50 13.59 -3.61
N SER A 163 -14.71 12.94 -2.77
CA SER A 163 -15.19 12.14 -1.64
C SER A 163 -14.85 12.76 -0.28
N ILE A 164 -14.04 13.82 -0.25
CA ILE A 164 -13.67 14.50 1.01
C ILE A 164 -14.90 15.11 1.66
N ASN A 165 -15.04 14.93 2.98
CA ASN A 165 -16.19 15.35 3.80
C ASN A 165 -17.54 14.80 3.33
N LYS A 166 -17.54 13.70 2.55
CA LYS A 166 -18.76 12.99 2.19
C LYS A 166 -18.98 11.78 3.11
N PRO A 167 -20.25 11.47 3.45
CA PRO A 167 -20.57 10.28 4.22
C PRO A 167 -20.22 9.01 3.41
N ILE A 168 -20.20 7.86 4.10
CA ILE A 168 -20.08 6.58 3.40
C ILE A 168 -21.30 6.32 2.51
N SER A 169 -21.07 5.64 1.40
CA SER A 169 -22.11 5.05 0.56
C SER A 169 -22.45 3.67 1.10
N LYS A 170 -23.51 3.59 1.90
CA LYS A 170 -24.01 2.32 2.45
C LYS A 170 -24.74 1.53 1.36
N PRO A 171 -24.39 0.25 1.12
CA PRO A 171 -25.15 -0.56 0.18
C PRO A 171 -26.48 -0.99 0.82
N ASP A 172 -27.61 -0.63 0.21
CA ASP A 172 -28.95 -1.13 0.60
C ASP A 172 -29.03 -2.66 0.43
N THR A 173 -28.31 -3.18 -0.56
CA THR A 173 -28.17 -4.62 -0.80
C THR A 173 -26.79 -4.85 -1.41
N VAL A 174 -26.05 -5.82 -0.87
CA VAL A 174 -24.74 -6.19 -1.39
C VAL A 174 -24.92 -7.09 -2.61
N LYS A 175 -24.53 -6.60 -3.79
CA LYS A 175 -24.62 -7.31 -5.08
C LYS A 175 -23.26 -7.73 -5.60
N ASN A 176 -22.21 -6.95 -5.37
CA ASN A 176 -20.87 -7.20 -5.88
C ASN A 176 -19.83 -7.22 -4.75
N VAL A 177 -19.25 -8.39 -4.50
CA VAL A 177 -18.26 -8.63 -3.45
C VAL A 177 -16.91 -8.95 -4.08
N SER A 178 -15.88 -8.24 -3.63
CA SER A 178 -14.50 -8.48 -4.08
C SER A 178 -13.62 -8.95 -2.93
N PHE A 179 -12.98 -10.09 -3.11
CA PHE A 179 -11.96 -10.59 -2.20
C PHE A 179 -10.54 -10.32 -2.74
N SER A 180 -9.76 -9.45 -2.10
CA SER A 180 -8.39 -9.16 -2.54
C SER A 180 -7.37 -10.19 -2.02
N LEU A 181 -6.79 -11.00 -2.92
CA LEU A 181 -5.86 -12.07 -2.54
C LEU A 181 -4.51 -11.50 -2.08
N GLY A 182 -4.02 -11.92 -0.91
CA GLY A 182 -2.70 -11.53 -0.36
C GLY A 182 -1.52 -12.14 -1.12
N VAL A 183 -0.29 -11.96 -0.62
CA VAL A 183 0.91 -12.66 -1.14
C VAL A 183 1.49 -13.67 -0.15
N SER A 184 1.08 -13.64 1.11
CA SER A 184 1.70 -14.45 2.15
C SER A 184 1.42 -15.95 2.00
N PHE A 185 0.41 -16.33 1.22
CA PHE A 185 0.16 -17.72 0.82
C PHE A 185 1.35 -18.34 0.06
N LEU A 186 2.15 -17.51 -0.62
CA LEU A 186 3.38 -17.97 -1.28
C LEU A 186 4.37 -18.52 -0.26
N ASP A 187 4.39 -17.95 0.95
CA ASP A 187 5.36 -18.21 2.02
C ASP A 187 4.86 -19.08 3.16
N SER A 188 3.55 -19.27 3.28
CA SER A 188 2.91 -19.98 4.39
C SER A 188 1.74 -20.83 3.92
N LYS A 189 1.80 -22.14 4.20
CA LYS A 189 0.68 -23.05 3.92
C LYS A 189 -0.51 -22.76 4.84
N LYS A 190 -0.24 -22.28 6.06
CA LYS A 190 -1.30 -21.89 6.99
C LYS A 190 -2.06 -20.67 6.50
N LEU A 191 -1.37 -19.63 6.01
CA LEU A 191 -2.03 -18.47 5.41
C LEU A 191 -2.70 -18.80 4.08
N GLU A 192 -2.13 -19.73 3.29
CA GLU A 192 -2.82 -20.25 2.10
C GLU A 192 -4.15 -20.91 2.47
N LYS A 193 -4.16 -21.81 3.46
CA LYS A 193 -5.39 -22.43 3.96
C LYS A 193 -6.38 -21.38 4.48
N GLN A 194 -5.93 -20.44 5.31
CA GLN A 194 -6.78 -19.37 5.83
C GLN A 194 -7.43 -18.57 4.69
N MET A 195 -6.67 -18.16 3.66
CA MET A 195 -7.21 -17.43 2.52
C MET A 195 -8.27 -18.26 1.78
N MET A 196 -8.04 -19.56 1.61
CA MET A 196 -9.02 -20.47 0.99
C MET A 196 -10.29 -20.61 1.83
N ASP A 197 -10.15 -20.80 3.15
CA ASP A 197 -11.29 -20.92 4.07
C ASP A 197 -12.12 -19.63 4.09
N VAL A 198 -11.48 -18.46 4.13
CA VAL A 198 -12.18 -17.15 4.06
C VAL A 198 -12.90 -17.01 2.72
N VAL A 199 -12.28 -17.39 1.60
CA VAL A 199 -12.91 -17.33 0.28
C VAL A 199 -14.16 -18.20 0.21
N LEU A 200 -14.11 -19.43 0.75
CA LEU A 200 -15.27 -20.32 0.78
C LEU A 200 -16.37 -19.78 1.70
N GLY A 201 -16.02 -19.36 2.92
CA GLY A 201 -16.98 -18.78 3.87
C GLY A 201 -17.68 -17.53 3.31
N LEU A 202 -16.92 -16.62 2.66
CA LEU A 202 -17.50 -15.44 2.02
C LEU A 202 -18.40 -15.78 0.82
N LYS A 203 -18.04 -16.78 0.01
CA LYS A 203 -18.88 -17.23 -1.11
C LYS A 203 -20.22 -17.76 -0.60
N ASP A 204 -20.21 -18.51 0.50
CA ASP A 204 -21.43 -19.04 1.11
C ASP A 204 -22.25 -17.93 1.80
N TYR A 205 -21.59 -17.07 2.59
CA TYR A 205 -22.20 -15.92 3.27
C TYR A 205 -22.87 -14.96 2.27
N PHE A 206 -22.22 -14.70 1.13
CA PHE A 206 -22.73 -13.85 0.04
C PHE A 206 -23.30 -14.66 -1.13
N SER A 207 -23.99 -15.77 -0.86
CA SER A 207 -24.53 -16.69 -1.89
C SER A 207 -25.47 -16.05 -2.92
N SER A 208 -26.08 -14.90 -2.61
CA SER A 208 -26.94 -14.14 -3.52
C SER A 208 -26.21 -13.04 -4.31
N ALA A 209 -24.93 -12.78 -4.00
CA ALA A 209 -24.13 -11.73 -4.62
C ALA A 209 -23.12 -12.30 -5.63
N ASN A 210 -22.68 -11.46 -6.55
CA ASN A 210 -21.53 -11.74 -7.40
C ASN A 210 -20.25 -11.67 -6.56
N PHE A 211 -19.66 -12.82 -6.29
CA PHE A 211 -18.41 -12.94 -5.54
C PHE A 211 -17.22 -13.21 -6.47
N SER A 212 -16.13 -12.45 -6.30
CA SER A 212 -14.92 -12.62 -7.11
C SER A 212 -13.62 -12.42 -6.33
N VAL A 213 -12.58 -13.19 -6.71
CA VAL A 213 -11.23 -13.12 -6.13
C VAL A 213 -10.30 -12.29 -7.03
N ILE A 214 -9.63 -11.28 -6.45
CA ILE A 214 -8.95 -10.22 -7.19
C ILE A 214 -7.43 -10.31 -7.03
N PHE A 215 -6.74 -10.53 -8.15
CA PHE A 215 -5.29 -10.55 -8.23
C PHE A 215 -4.73 -9.16 -8.51
N HIS A 216 -3.83 -8.69 -7.65
CA HIS A 216 -3.17 -7.37 -7.79
C HIS A 216 -1.77 -7.46 -8.40
N HIS A 217 -1.26 -8.69 -8.54
CA HIS A 217 -0.09 -9.01 -9.33
C HIS A 217 -0.56 -9.80 -10.54
N THR A 218 0.11 -9.56 -11.67
CA THR A 218 -0.27 -10.17 -12.95
C THR A 218 -0.29 -11.70 -12.88
N LEU A 219 -1.31 -12.27 -13.49
CA LEU A 219 -1.39 -13.69 -13.86
C LEU A 219 -0.61 -13.99 -15.16
N THR A 220 -0.17 -12.96 -15.87
CA THR A 220 0.63 -13.01 -17.11
C THR A 220 1.96 -12.28 -16.94
N PRO A 221 2.96 -12.88 -16.25
CA PRO A 221 4.25 -12.27 -15.91
C PRO A 221 5.02 -11.69 -17.10
N GLU A 222 4.90 -12.31 -18.26
CA GLU A 222 5.52 -11.93 -19.53
C GLU A 222 5.14 -10.52 -20.00
N LYS A 223 3.99 -9.99 -19.57
CA LYS A 223 3.58 -8.60 -19.86
C LYS A 223 4.37 -7.55 -19.06
N TYR A 224 5.04 -7.95 -17.97
CA TYR A 224 5.73 -7.04 -17.04
C TYR A 224 7.15 -7.53 -16.69
N PRO A 225 8.07 -7.65 -17.67
CA PRO A 225 9.41 -8.20 -17.47
C PRO A 225 10.23 -7.45 -16.40
N GLN A 226 10.03 -6.14 -16.26
CA GLN A 226 10.68 -5.27 -15.27
C GLN A 226 10.39 -5.67 -13.81
N ALA A 227 9.29 -6.39 -13.57
CA ALA A 227 8.85 -6.73 -12.23
C ALA A 227 9.59 -7.94 -11.63
N ARG A 228 10.31 -8.72 -12.46
CA ARG A 228 11.18 -9.85 -12.07
C ARG A 228 10.52 -10.81 -11.07
N PHE A 229 9.46 -11.48 -11.52
CA PHE A 229 8.79 -12.49 -10.70
C PHE A 229 9.68 -13.72 -10.48
N SER A 230 9.67 -14.26 -9.26
CA SER A 230 10.32 -15.55 -9.00
C SER A 230 9.47 -16.70 -9.55
N SER A 231 10.09 -17.83 -9.88
CA SER A 231 9.39 -19.06 -10.25
C SER A 231 8.36 -19.47 -9.18
N ARG A 232 8.68 -19.26 -7.90
CA ARG A 232 7.76 -19.46 -6.76
C ARG A 232 6.51 -18.60 -6.87
N HIS A 233 6.66 -17.32 -7.23
CA HIS A 233 5.52 -16.41 -7.37
C HIS A 233 4.57 -16.90 -8.47
N ILE A 234 5.11 -17.26 -9.64
CA ILE A 234 4.35 -17.74 -10.79
C ILE A 234 3.63 -19.04 -10.43
N ALA A 235 4.37 -20.06 -9.97
CA ALA A 235 3.80 -21.35 -9.60
C ALA A 235 2.78 -21.27 -8.46
N GLY A 236 2.99 -20.36 -7.51
CA GLY A 236 2.06 -20.10 -6.43
C GLY A 236 0.72 -19.56 -6.93
N HIS A 237 0.75 -18.52 -7.77
CA HIS A 237 -0.46 -17.92 -8.34
C HIS A 237 -1.19 -18.90 -9.26
N SER A 238 -0.48 -19.65 -10.12
CA SER A 238 -1.09 -20.67 -10.96
C SER A 238 -1.80 -21.76 -10.16
N ARG A 239 -1.21 -22.21 -9.05
CA ARG A 239 -1.86 -23.18 -8.14
C ARG A 239 -3.13 -22.62 -7.51
N PHE A 240 -3.09 -21.38 -7.02
CA PHE A 240 -4.26 -20.75 -6.40
C PHE A 240 -5.38 -20.54 -7.43
N LEU A 241 -5.01 -20.15 -8.66
CA LEU A 241 -5.92 -20.04 -9.79
C LEU A 241 -6.62 -21.36 -10.11
N SER A 242 -5.86 -22.45 -10.27
CA SER A 242 -6.44 -23.77 -10.53
C SER A 242 -7.37 -24.24 -9.40
N TRP A 243 -7.06 -23.86 -8.16
CA TRP A 243 -7.98 -24.10 -7.04
C TRP A 243 -9.29 -23.31 -7.20
N LEU A 244 -9.24 -22.01 -7.51
CA LEU A 244 -10.44 -21.20 -7.75
C LEU A 244 -11.30 -21.78 -8.89
N GLU A 245 -10.67 -22.20 -9.99
CA GLU A 245 -11.34 -22.85 -11.11
C GLU A 245 -12.03 -24.14 -10.67
N SER A 246 -11.37 -24.98 -9.86
CA SER A 246 -11.95 -26.21 -9.32
C SER A 246 -13.16 -25.99 -8.41
N GLN A 247 -13.26 -24.80 -7.80
CA GLN A 247 -14.34 -24.41 -6.89
C GLN A 247 -15.42 -23.57 -7.62
N HIS A 248 -15.29 -23.37 -8.93
CA HIS A 248 -16.13 -22.49 -9.73
C HIS A 248 -16.27 -21.10 -9.08
N ILE A 249 -15.12 -20.48 -8.74
CA ILE A 249 -15.04 -19.15 -8.15
C ILE A 249 -14.51 -18.17 -9.20
N SER A 250 -15.27 -17.11 -9.45
CA SER A 250 -14.87 -16.05 -10.38
C SER A 250 -13.64 -15.30 -9.87
N TYR A 251 -12.81 -14.83 -10.80
CA TYR A 251 -11.61 -14.06 -10.47
C TYR A 251 -11.30 -13.01 -11.54
N SER A 252 -10.52 -12.00 -11.18
CA SER A 252 -10.01 -11.00 -12.10
C SER A 252 -8.56 -10.59 -11.78
N ASP A 253 -7.85 -10.10 -12.80
CA ASP A 253 -6.51 -9.53 -12.69
C ASP A 253 -6.59 -8.02 -12.91
N VAL A 254 -6.31 -7.24 -11.87
CA VAL A 254 -6.32 -5.76 -11.92
C VAL A 254 -4.91 -5.17 -11.96
N SER A 255 -3.89 -5.99 -12.20
CA SER A 255 -2.50 -5.56 -12.19
C SER A 255 -2.17 -4.61 -13.36
N GLY A 256 -1.05 -3.91 -13.21
CA GLY A 256 -0.43 -3.17 -14.32
C GLY A 256 -1.00 -1.79 -14.64
N SER A 257 -2.10 -1.37 -14.03
CA SER A 257 -2.62 -0.01 -14.14
C SER A 257 -3.42 0.41 -12.91
N ALA A 258 -3.61 1.72 -12.75
CA ALA A 258 -4.53 2.24 -11.72
C ALA A 258 -5.98 2.11 -12.20
N GLU A 259 -6.18 2.23 -13.51
CA GLU A 259 -7.47 2.20 -14.20
C GLU A 259 -8.18 0.87 -13.98
N ASN A 260 -7.50 -0.27 -14.20
CA ASN A 260 -8.08 -1.60 -13.97
C ASN A 260 -8.58 -1.77 -12.53
N MET A 261 -7.81 -1.26 -11.56
CA MET A 261 -8.17 -1.31 -10.15
C MET A 261 -9.35 -0.40 -9.84
N ILE A 262 -9.34 0.84 -10.35
CA ILE A 262 -10.42 1.81 -10.13
C ILE A 262 -11.72 1.29 -10.76
N GLU A 263 -11.69 0.84 -12.01
CA GLU A 263 -12.85 0.30 -12.72
C GLU A 263 -13.45 -0.88 -11.97
N HIS A 264 -12.63 -1.87 -11.58
CA HIS A 264 -13.11 -3.04 -10.84
C HIS A 264 -13.77 -2.67 -9.50
N TYR A 265 -13.08 -1.88 -8.66
CA TYR A 265 -13.59 -1.58 -7.33
C TYR A 265 -14.68 -0.50 -7.31
N SER A 266 -14.84 0.28 -8.38
CA SER A 266 -15.96 1.23 -8.50
C SER A 266 -17.31 0.53 -8.62
N GLU A 267 -17.34 -0.71 -9.14
CA GLU A 267 -18.54 -1.55 -9.22
C GLU A 267 -18.73 -2.44 -7.98
N CYS A 268 -17.75 -2.51 -7.08
CA CYS A 268 -17.78 -3.31 -5.87
C CYS A 268 -18.59 -2.62 -4.77
N ASP A 269 -19.48 -3.33 -4.09
CA ASP A 269 -20.23 -2.78 -2.95
C ASP A 269 -19.44 -2.89 -1.65
N ILE A 270 -18.76 -4.04 -1.47
CA ILE A 270 -17.93 -4.32 -0.31
C ILE A 270 -16.66 -5.08 -0.70
N HIS A 271 -15.54 -4.61 -0.17
CA HIS A 271 -14.26 -5.27 -0.28
C HIS A 271 -13.91 -6.01 1.00
N ILE A 272 -13.40 -7.23 0.86
CA ILE A 272 -12.77 -7.99 1.93
C ILE A 272 -11.41 -8.46 1.42
N GLY A 273 -10.40 -8.58 2.27
CA GLY A 273 -9.18 -9.32 1.90
C GLY A 273 -7.92 -8.64 2.38
N TYR A 274 -6.81 -8.95 1.72
CA TYR A 274 -5.47 -8.77 2.29
C TYR A 274 -4.70 -7.58 1.69
N ARG A 275 -5.26 -6.91 0.67
CA ARG A 275 -4.56 -5.82 -0.03
C ARG A 275 -4.88 -4.47 0.58
N VAL A 276 -3.86 -3.92 1.23
CA VAL A 276 -3.83 -2.55 1.78
C VAL A 276 -4.38 -1.52 0.79
N HIS A 277 -3.98 -1.55 -0.48
CA HIS A 277 -4.43 -0.55 -1.45
C HIS A 277 -5.87 -0.77 -1.95
N ALA A 278 -6.39 -2.00 -1.96
CA ALA A 278 -7.81 -2.22 -2.21
C ALA A 278 -8.65 -1.65 -1.07
N HIS A 279 -8.20 -1.89 0.17
CA HIS A 279 -8.82 -1.29 1.34
C HIS A 279 -8.77 0.25 1.31
N ILE A 280 -7.61 0.84 1.02
CA ILE A 280 -7.44 2.29 0.85
C ILE A 280 -8.36 2.85 -0.23
N PHE A 281 -8.46 2.19 -1.39
CA PHE A 281 -9.32 2.66 -2.47
C PHE A 281 -10.79 2.69 -2.04
N MET A 282 -11.30 1.59 -1.50
CA MET A 282 -12.71 1.50 -1.10
C MET A 282 -13.04 2.53 -0.01
N SER A 283 -12.17 2.65 0.99
CA SER A 283 -12.30 3.66 2.05
C SER A 283 -12.23 5.09 1.51
N SER A 284 -11.40 5.36 0.50
CA SER A 284 -11.24 6.70 -0.07
C SER A 284 -12.45 7.16 -0.89
N VAL A 285 -13.22 6.22 -1.45
CA VAL A 285 -14.51 6.47 -2.12
C VAL A 285 -15.73 6.23 -1.21
N GLY A 286 -15.50 6.02 0.09
CA GLY A 286 -16.58 5.88 1.08
C GLY A 286 -17.36 4.58 0.99
N LYS A 287 -16.77 3.50 0.49
CA LYS A 287 -17.38 2.18 0.46
C LYS A 287 -16.87 1.28 1.60
N PRO A 288 -17.73 0.41 2.18
CA PRO A 288 -17.32 -0.54 3.20
C PRO A 288 -16.17 -1.44 2.76
N SER A 289 -15.24 -1.68 3.69
CA SER A 289 -14.04 -2.44 3.39
C SER A 289 -13.41 -3.08 4.63
N LEU A 290 -13.20 -4.40 4.60
CA LEU A 290 -12.54 -5.17 5.64
C LEU A 290 -11.13 -5.57 5.18
N LEU A 291 -10.11 -5.16 5.93
CA LEU A 291 -8.71 -5.55 5.70
C LEU A 291 -8.29 -6.67 6.64
N ILE A 292 -7.76 -7.75 6.09
CA ILE A 292 -7.04 -8.81 6.83
C ILE A 292 -5.54 -8.54 6.66
N ALA A 293 -4.91 -7.94 7.67
CA ALA A 293 -3.54 -7.46 7.63
C ALA A 293 -2.54 -8.63 7.66
N GLU A 294 -1.94 -8.94 6.50
CA GLU A 294 -0.90 -9.97 6.36
C GLU A 294 0.53 -9.49 6.63
N ASP A 295 0.73 -8.19 6.89
CA ASP A 295 2.02 -7.65 7.27
C ASP A 295 1.89 -6.28 7.98
N GLY A 296 3.05 -5.71 8.33
CA GLY A 296 3.14 -4.46 9.07
C GLY A 296 2.60 -3.23 8.36
N ARG A 297 2.33 -3.29 7.06
CA ARG A 297 1.71 -2.18 6.32
C ARG A 297 0.22 -2.10 6.65
N GLY A 298 -0.46 -3.25 6.70
CA GLY A 298 -1.86 -3.32 7.11
C GLY A 298 -2.05 -2.97 8.58
N ILE A 299 -1.18 -3.52 9.44
CA ILE A 299 -1.17 -3.22 10.88
C ILE A 299 -0.95 -1.72 11.12
N ALA A 300 0.00 -1.09 10.43
CA ALA A 300 0.25 0.35 10.59
C ALA A 300 -0.89 1.22 10.06
N LEU A 301 -1.64 0.76 9.04
CA LEU A 301 -2.78 1.49 8.50
C LEU A 301 -3.95 1.53 9.49
N ARG A 302 -4.12 0.50 10.33
CA ARG A 302 -5.13 0.48 11.39
C ARG A 302 -5.04 1.69 12.30
N ASP A 303 -3.84 2.14 12.65
CA ASP A 303 -3.65 3.32 13.51
C ASP A 303 -3.94 4.64 12.77
N VAL A 304 -4.02 4.62 11.44
CA VAL A 304 -4.31 5.80 10.62
C VAL A 304 -5.81 5.94 10.36
N LEU A 305 -6.48 4.82 10.06
CA LEU A 305 -7.89 4.82 9.63
C LEU A 305 -8.86 4.32 10.70
N GLY A 306 -8.38 3.53 11.66
CA GLY A 306 -9.24 2.67 12.46
C GLY A 306 -9.96 1.65 11.58
N GLY A 307 -11.24 1.44 11.84
CA GLY A 307 -12.11 0.68 10.96
C GLY A 307 -12.06 -0.85 11.13
N MET A 308 -12.44 -1.55 10.07
CA MET A 308 -12.50 -3.01 10.01
C MET A 308 -11.15 -3.60 9.58
N VAL A 309 -10.22 -3.74 10.55
CA VAL A 309 -8.90 -4.35 10.31
C VAL A 309 -8.67 -5.52 11.26
N LEU A 310 -8.49 -6.72 10.70
CA LEU A 310 -8.14 -7.95 11.42
C LEU A 310 -6.67 -8.29 11.16
N ASP A 311 -5.97 -8.89 12.13
CA ASP A 311 -4.60 -9.35 11.93
C ASP A 311 -4.61 -10.80 11.40
N ALA A 312 -3.96 -11.06 10.26
CA ALA A 312 -3.98 -12.39 9.63
C ALA A 312 -3.29 -13.48 10.48
N TYR A 313 -2.40 -13.07 11.40
CA TYR A 313 -1.58 -13.95 12.23
C TYR A 313 -1.37 -13.32 13.61
N ILE A 314 -1.19 -14.17 14.62
CA ILE A 314 -0.91 -13.77 16.01
C ILE A 314 0.53 -13.31 16.16
N SER A 315 1.46 -14.06 15.56
CA SER A 315 2.88 -13.71 15.59
C SER A 315 3.63 -14.29 14.39
N LYS A 316 4.82 -13.75 14.12
CA LYS A 316 5.70 -14.20 13.05
C LYS A 316 7.13 -14.35 13.57
N HIS A 317 7.71 -15.53 13.36
CA HIS A 317 9.06 -15.83 13.85
C HIS A 317 10.13 -15.16 12.97
N GLY A 318 10.90 -14.24 13.56
CA GLY A 318 11.87 -13.40 12.84
C GLY A 318 13.34 -13.84 12.90
N SER A 319 13.68 -14.95 13.58
CA SER A 319 15.08 -15.38 13.72
C SER A 319 15.68 -15.83 12.39
N LEU A 320 17.01 -15.73 12.24
CA LEU A 320 17.70 -16.20 11.03
C LEU A 320 17.40 -17.68 10.76
N LEU A 321 17.43 -18.51 11.81
CA LEU A 321 17.10 -19.93 11.72
C LEU A 321 15.64 -20.15 11.29
N SER A 322 14.67 -19.42 11.87
CA SER A 322 13.26 -19.57 11.48
C SER A 322 13.01 -19.12 10.04
N LYS A 323 13.70 -18.06 9.57
CA LYS A 323 13.65 -17.61 8.18
C LYS A 323 14.20 -18.67 7.21
N VAL A 324 15.29 -19.34 7.56
CA VAL A 324 15.87 -20.42 6.75
C VAL A 324 14.94 -21.64 6.72
N LEU A 325 14.43 -22.08 7.88
CA LEU A 325 13.51 -23.21 7.98
C LEU A 325 12.20 -22.95 7.22
N ALA A 326 11.67 -21.73 7.28
CA ALA A 326 10.48 -21.32 6.52
C ALA A 326 10.76 -21.29 5.02
N LYS A 327 11.93 -20.79 4.59
CA LYS A 327 12.35 -20.82 3.19
C LYS A 327 12.46 -22.26 2.67
N LEU A 328 12.89 -23.20 3.51
CA LEU A 328 12.97 -24.63 3.21
C LEU A 328 11.63 -25.39 3.42
N ARG A 329 10.55 -24.69 3.83
CA ARG A 329 9.23 -25.27 4.14
C ARG A 329 9.24 -26.37 5.22
N ILE A 330 10.25 -26.36 6.09
CA ILE A 330 10.34 -27.30 7.22
C ILE A 330 9.41 -26.86 8.36
N LYS A 331 9.24 -25.54 8.54
CA LYS A 331 8.36 -24.97 9.57
C LYS A 331 7.74 -23.67 9.08
N ASP A 332 6.46 -23.45 9.36
CA ASP A 332 5.79 -22.20 9.01
C ASP A 332 6.34 -21.02 9.84
N ALA A 333 6.56 -19.87 9.19
CA ALA A 333 7.03 -18.67 9.88
C ALA A 333 5.91 -17.94 10.63
N TYR A 334 4.66 -18.24 10.31
CA TYR A 334 3.48 -17.57 10.85
C TYR A 334 2.77 -18.45 11.86
N ASN A 335 2.43 -17.85 13.00
CA ASN A 335 1.44 -18.38 13.91
C ASN A 335 0.07 -17.82 13.52
N VAL A 336 -0.66 -18.59 12.72
CA VAL A 336 -1.94 -18.22 12.12
C VAL A 336 -3.08 -18.68 13.02
N SER A 337 -4.09 -17.84 13.20
CA SER A 337 -5.33 -18.22 13.89
C SER A 337 -6.29 -18.89 12.92
N ASP A 338 -6.88 -20.01 13.33
CA ASP A 338 -7.89 -20.74 12.55
C ASP A 338 -9.28 -20.10 12.64
N VAL A 339 -9.47 -19.07 13.49
CA VAL A 339 -10.78 -18.40 13.67
C VAL A 339 -11.03 -17.24 12.72
N ILE A 340 -10.04 -16.83 11.90
CA ILE A 340 -10.18 -15.68 11.00
C ILE A 340 -11.41 -15.76 10.06
N PRO A 341 -11.73 -16.91 9.42
CA PRO A 341 -12.95 -17.02 8.62
C PRO A 341 -14.23 -16.66 9.40
N PHE A 342 -14.35 -17.17 10.63
CA PHE A 342 -15.49 -16.90 11.51
C PHE A 342 -15.51 -15.45 12.00
N GLU A 343 -14.36 -14.87 12.34
CA GLU A 343 -14.27 -13.46 12.73
C GLU A 343 -14.65 -12.52 11.59
N VAL A 344 -14.31 -12.85 10.35
CA VAL A 344 -14.72 -12.09 9.16
C VAL A 344 -16.24 -12.07 9.04
N GLU A 345 -16.91 -13.22 9.11
CA GLU A 345 -18.37 -13.31 8.99
C GLU A 345 -19.11 -12.59 10.12
N ASN A 346 -18.67 -12.77 11.37
CA ASN A 346 -19.25 -12.07 12.52
C ASN A 346 -19.10 -10.56 12.38
N LEU A 347 -17.94 -10.12 11.90
CA LEU A 347 -17.66 -8.70 11.73
C LEU A 347 -18.53 -8.10 10.63
N LEU A 348 -18.72 -8.80 9.52
CA LEU A 348 -19.63 -8.40 8.45
C LEU A 348 -21.09 -8.33 8.91
N THR A 349 -21.53 -9.32 9.70
CA THR A 349 -22.88 -9.37 10.28
C THR A 349 -23.10 -8.14 11.18
N TYR A 350 -22.19 -7.91 12.13
CA TYR A 350 -22.27 -6.78 13.04
C TYR A 350 -22.23 -5.43 12.31
N GLU A 351 -21.39 -5.28 11.29
CA GLU A 351 -21.29 -4.02 10.54
C GLU A 351 -22.52 -3.77 9.68
N SER A 352 -23.15 -4.82 9.15
CA SER A 352 -24.45 -4.68 8.49
C SER A 352 -25.53 -4.22 9.46
N GLU A 353 -25.60 -4.80 10.66
CA GLU A 353 -26.59 -4.43 11.69
C GLU A 353 -26.35 -3.05 12.30
N SER A 354 -25.08 -2.63 12.41
CA SER A 354 -24.68 -1.34 12.95
C SER A 354 -24.53 -0.25 11.88
N GLU A 355 -25.11 -0.47 10.69
CA GLU A 355 -25.15 0.52 9.61
C GLU A 355 -23.75 1.03 9.19
N TRP A 356 -22.79 0.11 9.19
CA TRP A 356 -21.38 0.28 8.81
C TRP A 356 -20.64 1.33 9.65
N SER A 357 -20.95 1.40 10.95
CA SER A 357 -20.44 2.41 11.89
C SER A 357 -18.92 2.60 11.85
N ARG A 358 -18.12 1.52 11.70
CA ARG A 358 -16.67 1.64 11.61
C ARG A 358 -16.17 2.22 10.28
N SER A 359 -16.96 2.14 9.22
CA SER A 359 -16.64 2.80 7.94
C SER A 359 -16.76 4.33 8.05
N GLU A 360 -17.68 4.84 8.87
CA GLU A 360 -17.80 6.28 9.16
C GLU A 360 -16.55 6.81 9.89
N ILE A 361 -16.03 6.05 10.86
CA ILE A 361 -14.78 6.38 11.56
C ILE A 361 -13.62 6.49 10.57
N VAL A 362 -13.55 5.56 9.61
CA VAL A 362 -12.54 5.58 8.55
C VAL A 362 -12.64 6.85 7.70
N ARG A 363 -13.86 7.26 7.31
CA ARG A 363 -14.07 8.51 6.54
C ARG A 363 -13.62 9.75 7.31
N SER A 364 -14.07 9.89 8.56
CA SER A 364 -13.67 11.00 9.43
C SER A 364 -12.15 11.06 9.60
N SER A 365 -11.49 9.91 9.70
CA SER A 365 -10.04 9.82 9.80
C SER A 365 -9.36 10.29 8.50
N ILE A 366 -9.87 9.89 7.32
CA ILE A 366 -9.35 10.37 6.03
C ILE A 366 -9.46 11.89 5.93
N ASP A 367 -10.62 12.46 6.24
CA ASP A 367 -10.85 13.91 6.13
C ASP A 367 -9.94 14.70 7.07
N THR A 368 -9.70 14.19 8.28
CA THR A 368 -8.75 14.78 9.24
C THR A 368 -7.33 14.83 8.69
N HIS A 369 -6.85 13.73 8.11
CA HIS A 369 -5.50 13.66 7.55
C HIS A 369 -5.35 14.46 6.26
N PHE A 370 -6.42 14.61 5.48
CA PHE A 370 -6.42 15.44 4.26
C PHE A 370 -6.01 16.88 4.55
N GLY A 371 -6.48 17.47 5.66
CA GLY A 371 -6.06 18.80 6.07
C GLY A 371 -4.54 18.92 6.27
N THR A 372 -3.89 17.89 6.82
CA THR A 372 -2.43 17.84 6.99
C THR A 372 -1.72 17.63 5.66
N MET A 373 -2.23 16.76 4.78
CA MET A 373 -1.71 16.57 3.42
C MET A 373 -1.76 17.87 2.61
N THR A 374 -2.87 18.60 2.64
CA THR A 374 -3.05 19.87 1.92
C THR A 374 -2.07 20.93 2.41
N ARG A 375 -1.89 21.08 3.72
CA ARG A 375 -0.89 22.00 4.29
C ARG A 375 0.54 21.62 3.90
N PHE A 376 0.85 20.33 3.85
CA PHE A 376 2.15 19.83 3.42
C PHE A 376 2.42 20.20 1.95
N LEU A 377 1.52 19.83 1.03
CA LEU A 377 1.68 20.09 -0.41
C LEU A 377 1.70 21.58 -0.75
N SER A 378 0.90 22.39 -0.06
CA SER A 378 0.85 23.86 -0.25
C SER A 378 2.17 24.55 0.10
N ARG A 379 3.01 23.93 0.95
CA ARG A 379 4.30 24.49 1.41
C ARG A 379 5.50 24.04 0.57
N LEU A 380 5.30 23.16 -0.41
CA LEU A 380 6.36 22.79 -1.34
C LEU A 380 6.82 24.02 -2.15
N PRO A 381 8.05 24.05 -2.68
CA PRO A 381 8.59 25.23 -3.38
C PRO A 381 7.93 25.55 -4.73
#